data_AF-A0A957YKZ7-F1
#
_entry.id   AF-A0A957YKZ7-F1
#
_cell.length_a   1.000
_cell.length_b   1.000
_cell.length_c   1.000
_cell.angle_alpha   90.00
_cell.angle_beta   90.00
_cell.angle_gamma   90.00
#
_symmetry.space_group_name_H-M   'P 1'
#
loop_
_entity.id
_entity.type
_entity.pdbx_description
1 polymer ?
#
loop_
_entity_poly.entity_id
_entity_poly.type
_entity_poly.pdbx_seq_one_letter_code
_entity_poly.pdbx_strand_id
1 'polypeptide(L)'
;LQLFQAVGARLGEANVLLTLGDLLRRGEKYEAAWQHYERVLHLYSTIGDRYSIARVLYRMGDWKVEADLDDEAIPLYNQSITLWRGIGLADLASQIIEPRLNRLQK
;
A
#
# COMPACT_ATOMS: atom_id res chain seq x y z
N LEU A 1 23.38 14.58 -10.76
CA LEU A 1 23.04 13.19 -11.18
C LEU A 1 22.92 12.22 -9.99
N GLN A 2 23.85 12.24 -9.03
CA GLN A 2 23.86 11.28 -7.90
C GLN A 2 22.55 11.23 -7.09
N LEU A 3 21.94 12.38 -6.76
CA LEU A 3 20.66 12.39 -6.03
C LEU A 3 19.53 11.73 -6.83
N PHE A 4 19.43 12.07 -8.12
CA PHE A 4 18.44 11.47 -9.02
C PHE A 4 18.63 9.95 -9.14
N GLN A 5 19.87 9.49 -9.28
CA GLN A 5 20.20 8.05 -9.29
C GLN A 5 19.84 7.37 -7.98
N ALA A 6 20.11 8.01 -6.84
CA ALA A 6 19.80 7.46 -5.52
C ALA A 6 18.28 7.38 -5.25
N VAL A 7 17.50 8.35 -5.73
CA VAL A 7 16.03 8.30 -5.69
C VAL A 7 15.52 7.18 -6.63
N GLY A 8 16.03 7.12 -7.86
CA GLY A 8 15.65 6.10 -8.83
C GLY A 8 15.97 4.67 -8.36
N ALA A 9 17.13 4.47 -7.72
CA ALA A 9 17.51 3.18 -7.16
C ALA A 9 16.56 2.73 -6.03
N ARG A 10 16.21 3.63 -5.10
CA ARG A 10 15.25 3.34 -4.02
C ARG A 10 13.84 3.05 -4.55
N LEU A 11 13.41 3.81 -5.56
CA LEU A 11 12.13 3.56 -6.24
C LEU A 11 12.12 2.17 -6.90
N GLY A 12 13.20 1.81 -7.59
CA GLY A 12 13.38 0.49 -8.19
C GLY A 12 13.35 -0.64 -7.15
N GLU A 13 14.11 -0.50 -6.06
CA GLU A 13 14.14 -1.45 -4.94
C GLU A 13 12.74 -1.66 -4.35
N ALA A 14 12.03 -0.56 -4.07
CA ALA A 14 10.67 -0.61 -3.52
C ALA A 14 9.70 -1.34 -4.46
N ASN A 15 9.76 -1.08 -5.76
CA ASN A 15 8.89 -1.75 -6.74
C ASN A 15 9.14 -3.26 -6.83
N VAL A 16 10.41 -3.69 -6.74
CA VAL A 16 10.77 -5.12 -6.72
C VAL A 16 10.25 -5.78 -5.46
N LEU A 17 10.48 -5.17 -4.29
CA LEU A 17 10.00 -5.70 -3.01
C LEU A 17 8.48 -5.76 -2.94
N LEU A 18 7.77 -4.78 -3.51
CA LEU A 18 6.32 -4.79 -3.61
C LEU A 18 5.82 -5.99 -4.43
N THR A 19 6.48 -6.25 -5.56
CA THR A 19 6.14 -7.39 -6.42
C THR A 19 6.42 -8.73 -5.72
N LEU A 20 7.51 -8.81 -4.94
CA LEU A 20 7.80 -9.99 -4.13
C LEU A 20 6.77 -10.20 -3.01
N GLY A 21 6.37 -9.13 -2.31
CA GLY A 21 5.30 -9.18 -1.31
C GLY A 21 3.98 -9.67 -1.91
N ASP A 22 3.59 -9.15 -3.08
CA ASP A 22 2.40 -9.61 -3.81
C ASP A 22 2.48 -11.09 -4.21
N LEU A 23 3.66 -11.57 -4.62
CA LEU A 23 3.87 -12.98 -4.98
C LEU A 23 3.77 -13.89 -3.75
N LEU A 24 4.38 -13.48 -2.63
CA LEU A 24 4.33 -14.21 -1.36
C LEU A 24 2.90 -14.30 -0.84
N ARG A 25 2.12 -13.21 -0.94
CA ARG A 25 0.70 -13.20 -0.59
C ARG A 25 -0.08 -14.22 -1.43
N ARG A 26 0.13 -14.25 -2.75
CA ARG A 26 -0.52 -15.23 -3.64
C ARG A 26 -0.15 -16.68 -3.34
N GLY A 27 1.03 -16.89 -2.75
CA GLY A 27 1.47 -18.19 -2.24
C GLY A 27 1.11 -18.44 -0.78
N GLU A 28 0.19 -17.66 -0.20
CA GLU A 28 -0.29 -17.77 1.19
C GLU A 28 0.80 -17.59 2.26
N LYS A 29 1.95 -17.01 1.89
CA LYS A 29 3.06 -16.70 2.81
C LYS A 29 2.88 -15.31 3.41
N TYR A 30 1.81 -15.15 4.19
CA TYR A 30 1.31 -13.86 4.62
C TYR A 30 2.28 -13.05 5.50
N GLU A 31 2.94 -13.69 6.46
CA GLU A 31 3.89 -13.00 7.36
C GLU A 31 5.07 -12.43 6.56
N ALA A 32 5.63 -13.23 5.63
CA ALA A 32 6.70 -12.77 4.76
C ALA A 32 6.23 -11.63 3.84
N ALA A 33 5.03 -11.73 3.26
CA ALA A 33 4.46 -10.66 2.44
C ALA A 33 4.34 -9.35 3.24
N TRP A 34 3.90 -9.43 4.49
CA TRP A 34 3.76 -8.26 5.36
C TRP A 34 5.10 -7.58 5.66
N GLN A 35 6.14 -8.35 6.00
CA GLN A 35 7.49 -7.81 6.21
C GLN A 35 8.01 -7.09 4.95
N HIS A 36 7.71 -7.62 3.76
CA HIS A 36 8.04 -6.95 2.50
C HIS A 36 7.26 -5.63 2.34
N TYR A 37 5.96 -5.61 2.62
CA TYR A 37 5.17 -4.38 2.54
C TYR A 37 5.65 -3.30 3.53
N GLU A 38 6.03 -3.66 4.76
CA GLU A 38 6.62 -2.71 5.72
C GLU A 38 7.94 -2.12 5.21
N ARG A 39 8.81 -2.95 4.61
CA ARG A 39 10.05 -2.48 4.00
C ARG A 39 9.78 -1.54 2.82
N VAL A 40 8.80 -1.85 1.99
CA VAL A 40 8.37 -1.01 0.86
C VAL A 40 7.83 0.34 1.35
N LEU A 41 6.99 0.35 2.39
CA LEU A 41 6.49 1.58 3.01
C LEU A 41 7.63 2.47 3.49
N HIS A 42 8.65 1.89 4.14
CA HIS A 42 9.84 2.61 4.56
C HIS A 42 10.57 3.25 3.36
N LEU A 43 10.83 2.48 2.31
CA LEU A 43 11.53 2.97 1.11
C LEU A 43 10.77 4.11 0.43
N TYR A 44 9.47 3.95 0.15
CA TYR A 44 8.67 5.01 -0.45
C TYR A 44 8.59 6.25 0.44
N SER A 45 8.54 6.07 1.77
CA SER A 45 8.59 7.19 2.73
C SER A 45 9.91 7.96 2.64
N THR A 46 11.04 7.26 2.50
CA THR A 46 12.36 7.92 2.38
C THR A 46 12.50 8.81 1.14
N ILE A 47 11.75 8.50 0.07
CA ILE A 47 11.76 9.29 -1.17
C ILE A 47 10.52 10.18 -1.33
N GLY A 48 9.61 10.18 -0.36
CA GLY A 48 8.39 11.02 -0.37
C GLY A 48 7.31 10.59 -1.36
N ASP A 49 7.31 9.33 -1.82
CA ASP A 49 6.33 8.82 -2.79
C ASP A 49 5.00 8.46 -2.12
N ARG A 50 4.20 9.49 -1.82
CA ARG A 50 2.89 9.35 -1.17
C ARG A 50 1.88 8.55 -1.98
N TYR A 51 1.97 8.59 -3.31
CA TYR A 51 1.10 7.81 -4.18
C TYR A 51 1.32 6.31 -3.96
N SER A 52 2.58 5.89 -3.97
CA SER A 52 2.94 4.49 -3.79
C SER A 52 2.70 4.01 -2.36
N ILE A 53 2.92 4.85 -1.34
CA ILE A 53 2.57 4.52 0.06
C ILE A 53 1.08 4.18 0.17
N ALA A 54 0.20 5.04 -0.35
CA ALA A 54 -1.24 4.80 -0.34
C ALA A 54 -1.59 3.49 -1.05
N ARG A 55 -1.00 3.24 -2.22
CA ARG A 55 -1.22 1.99 -2.97
C ARG A 55 -0.83 0.73 -2.18
N VAL A 56 0.25 0.79 -1.39
CA VAL A 56 0.66 -0.33 -0.53
C VAL A 56 -0.32 -0.53 0.62
N LEU A 57 -0.73 0.55 1.29
CA LEU A 57 -1.72 0.49 2.38
C LEU A 57 -3.07 -0.07 1.89
N TYR A 58 -3.52 0.36 0.70
CA TYR A 58 -4.70 -0.21 0.04
C TYR A 58 -4.58 -1.72 -0.15
N ARG A 59 -3.43 -2.22 -0.65
CA ARG A 59 -3.21 -3.67 -0.85
C ARG A 59 -3.16 -4.45 0.46
N MET A 60 -2.55 -3.87 1.49
CA MET A 60 -2.53 -4.45 2.84
C MET A 60 -3.96 -4.54 3.40
N GLY A 61 -4.81 -3.53 3.14
CA GLY A 61 -6.23 -3.55 3.47
C GLY A 61 -7.00 -4.65 2.74
N ASP A 62 -6.81 -4.78 1.41
CA ASP A 62 -7.41 -5.87 0.62
C ASP A 62 -7.04 -7.24 1.20
N TRP A 63 -5.78 -7.42 1.62
CA TRP A 63 -5.34 -8.66 2.27
C TRP A 63 -6.03 -8.91 3.62
N LYS A 64 -6.17 -7.88 4.47
CA LYS A 64 -6.87 -8.04 5.75
C LYS A 64 -8.33 -8.44 5.55
N VAL A 65 -9.00 -7.91 4.52
CA VAL A 65 -10.34 -8.37 4.13
C VAL A 65 -10.34 -9.82 3.67
N GLU A 66 -9.39 -10.24 2.82
CA GLU A 66 -9.27 -11.64 2.39
C GLU A 66 -9.04 -12.61 3.57
N ALA A 67 -8.49 -12.13 4.68
CA ALA A 67 -8.24 -12.89 5.90
C ALA A 67 -9.37 -12.79 6.95
N ASP A 68 -10.52 -12.21 6.59
CA ASP A 68 -11.66 -11.94 7.49
C ASP A 68 -11.29 -11.04 8.71
N LEU A 69 -10.29 -10.17 8.54
CA LEU A 69 -9.79 -9.23 9.55
C LEU A 69 -10.23 -7.79 9.25
N ASP A 70 -11.54 -7.57 9.15
CA ASP A 70 -12.11 -6.28 8.71
C ASP A 70 -11.73 -5.10 9.62
N ASP A 71 -11.69 -5.32 10.94
CA ASP A 71 -11.28 -4.31 11.92
C ASP A 71 -9.84 -3.82 11.69
N GLU A 72 -8.98 -4.69 11.15
CA GLU A 72 -7.60 -4.34 10.77
C GLU A 72 -7.51 -3.73 9.36
N ALA A 73 -8.45 -4.05 8.46
CA ALA A 73 -8.50 -3.51 7.09
C ALA A 73 -8.93 -2.04 7.05
N ILE A 74 -9.96 -1.69 7.83
CA ILE A 74 -10.53 -0.34 7.91
C ILE A 74 -9.47 0.77 8.13
N PRO A 75 -8.57 0.68 9.13
CA PRO A 75 -7.57 1.72 9.33
C PRO A 75 -6.58 1.84 8.16
N LEU A 76 -6.26 0.75 7.46
CA LEU A 76 -5.37 0.76 6.29
C LEU A 76 -6.02 1.48 5.11
N TYR A 77 -7.29 1.21 4.85
CA TYR A 77 -8.06 1.93 3.83
C TYR A 77 -8.19 3.42 4.13
N ASN A 78 -8.50 3.79 5.38
CA ASN A 78 -8.60 5.20 5.78
C ASN A 78 -7.28 5.95 5.59
N GLN A 79 -6.14 5.33 5.93
CA GLN A 79 -4.82 5.94 5.71
C GLN A 79 -4.52 6.11 4.22
N SER A 80 -4.83 5.11 3.39
CA SER A 80 -4.68 5.21 1.93
C SER A 80 -5.54 6.32 1.33
N ILE A 81 -6.82 6.40 1.70
CA ILE A 81 -7.75 7.46 1.26
C ILE A 81 -7.20 8.83 1.65
N THR A 82 -6.74 8.99 2.89
CA THR A 82 -6.17 10.24 3.40
C THR A 82 -4.97 10.69 2.55
N LEU A 83 -4.07 9.77 2.23
CA LEU A 83 -2.89 10.06 1.42
C LEU A 83 -3.25 10.44 -0.02
N TRP A 84 -4.10 9.67 -0.69
CA TRP A 84 -4.53 9.98 -2.06
C TRP A 84 -5.29 11.30 -2.15
N ARG A 85 -6.21 11.58 -1.21
CA ARG A 85 -6.86 12.89 -1.11
C ARG A 85 -5.84 14.02 -0.91
N GLY A 86 -4.85 13.81 -0.05
CA GLY A 86 -3.78 14.77 0.23
C GLY A 86 -2.87 15.10 -0.96
N ILE A 87 -2.90 14.29 -2.03
CA ILE A 87 -2.16 14.55 -3.28
C ILE A 87 -3.08 14.81 -4.49
N GLY A 88 -4.35 15.15 -4.25
CA GLY A 88 -5.31 15.51 -5.29
C GLY A 88 -5.92 14.34 -6.06
N LEU A 89 -5.80 13.11 -5.54
CA LEU A 89 -6.36 11.89 -6.14
C LEU A 89 -7.61 11.39 -5.38
N ALA A 90 -8.47 12.31 -4.95
CA ALA A 90 -9.70 11.98 -4.24
C ALA A 90 -10.62 11.07 -5.08
N ASP A 91 -10.76 11.34 -6.37
CA ASP A 91 -11.58 10.52 -7.28
C ASP A 91 -11.09 9.07 -7.34
N LEU A 92 -9.76 8.86 -7.32
CA LEU A 92 -9.17 7.53 -7.32
C LEU A 92 -9.51 6.78 -6.02
N ALA A 93 -9.44 7.46 -4.87
CA ALA A 93 -9.84 6.90 -3.59
C ALA A 93 -11.33 6.51 -3.56
N SER A 94 -12.20 7.38 -4.08
CA SER A 94 -13.64 7.12 -4.17
C SER A 94 -13.99 5.98 -5.12
N GLN A 95 -13.24 5.78 -6.20
CA GLN A 95 -13.49 4.68 -7.13
C GLN A 95 -12.96 3.34 -6.62
N ILE A 96 -11.78 3.34 -5.99
CA ILE A 96 -11.08 2.11 -5.62
C ILE A 96 -11.41 1.68 -4.19
N ILE A 97 -11.29 2.56 -3.21
CA ILE A 97 -11.24 2.13 -1.80
C ILE A 97 -12.58 2.32 -1.10
N GLU A 98 -13.24 3.46 -1.30
CA GLU A 98 -14.49 3.78 -0.60
C GLU A 98 -15.61 2.73 -0.78
N PRO A 99 -15.80 2.09 -1.95
CA PRO A 99 -16.82 1.05 -2.10
C PRO A 99 -16.51 -0.20 -1.27
N ARG A 100 -15.22 -0.50 -1.03
CA ARG A 100 -14.78 -1.62 -0.19
C ARG A 100 -14.99 -1.26 1.28
N LEU A 101 -14.49 -0.09 1.70
CA LEU A 101 -14.64 0.41 3.07
C LEU A 101 -16.11 0.48 3.50
N ASN A 102 -16.99 0.98 2.63
CA ASN A 102 -18.42 1.06 2.89
C ASN A 102 -19.11 -0.30 3.05
N ARG A 103 -18.52 -1.40 2.57
CA ARG A 103 -19.04 -2.75 2.81
C ARG A 103 -18.65 -3.28 4.18
N LEU A 104 -17.47 -2.92 4.68
CA LEU A 104 -16.98 -3.37 5.99
C LEU A 104 -17.67 -2.67 7.17
N GLN A 105 -18.31 -1.53 6.93
CA GLN A 105 -18.95 -0.70 7.96
C GLN A 105 -20.48 -0.91 8.04
N LYS A 106 -21.02 -1.88 7.31
CA LYS A 106 -22.45 -2.21 7.29
C LYS A 106 -22.71 -3.48 8.09
#